data_AF-A0AAD5VE85-F1
#
_entry.id   AF-A0AAD5VE85-F1
#
_cell.length_a   1.000
_cell.length_b   1.000
_cell.length_c   1.000
_cell.angle_alpha   90.00
_cell.angle_beta   90.00
_cell.angle_gamma   90.00
#
_symmetry.space_group_name_H-M   'P 1'
#
loop_
_entity.id
_entity.type
_entity.pdbx_description
1 polymer ?
#
loop_
_entity_poly.entity_id
_entity_poly.type
_entity_poly.pdbx_seq_one_letter_code
_entity_poly.pdbx_strand_id
1 'polypeptide(L)'
;MLRVVDRWFSFNDSFDSWVESQSMESYWLPKNIDIAALEPYRSIVFMPAWDADDTTVFFDINSIDRAAKTWMRERNDFLFSLIPTDIRNKLNRVAQTDDEGKFILPDLACLLFSKPKKGRHLEEPYTLADICRHRLIEWEANMPESEEDQQIHFAMRNGICSPYERPWKWDLDDFGLEFNTRAYYIAQEVVQFLGLDPFTVSLSDIEEYHLDMSCVGCFRYWGCIGRVHTRWISIVTHEMHYHDDGDIPMEERWSTR
;
A
#
# COMPACT_ATOMS: atom_id res chain seq x y z
N MET A 1 19.21 -9.47 26.12
CA MET A 1 17.75 -9.41 25.95
C MET A 1 17.17 -8.14 26.56
N LEU A 2 17.32 -7.89 27.88
CA LEU A 2 16.84 -6.65 28.52
C LEU A 2 17.31 -5.35 27.80
N ARG A 3 18.60 -5.26 27.45
CA ARG A 3 19.14 -4.09 26.72
C ARG A 3 18.50 -3.85 25.34
N VAL A 4 18.10 -4.90 24.63
CA VAL A 4 17.48 -4.76 23.29
C VAL A 4 16.05 -4.25 23.46
N VAL A 5 15.35 -4.72 24.49
CA VAL A 5 14.00 -4.26 24.86
C VAL A 5 14.02 -2.77 25.22
N ASP A 6 14.98 -2.33 26.04
CA ASP A 6 15.10 -0.92 26.44
C ASP A 6 15.38 0.01 25.23
N ARG A 7 16.31 -0.40 24.35
CA ARG A 7 16.62 0.35 23.13
C ARG A 7 15.46 0.40 22.16
N TRP A 8 14.70 -0.69 22.03
CA TRP A 8 13.50 -0.70 21.22
C TRP A 8 12.45 0.25 21.76
N PHE A 9 12.16 0.25 23.06
CA PHE A 9 11.20 1.20 23.63
C PHE A 9 11.63 2.64 23.42
N SER A 10 12.90 2.95 23.66
CA SER A 10 13.43 4.30 23.39
C SER A 10 13.33 4.72 21.92
N PHE A 11 13.59 3.79 20.99
CA PHE A 11 13.37 4.02 19.57
C PHE A 11 11.90 4.24 19.26
N ASN A 12 11.02 3.41 19.83
CA ASN A 12 9.58 3.48 19.60
C ASN A 12 9.00 4.80 20.11
N ASP A 13 9.38 5.26 21.29
CA ASP A 13 8.92 6.55 21.83
C ASP A 13 9.32 7.72 20.91
N SER A 14 10.54 7.67 20.37
CA SER A 14 11.05 8.68 19.43
C SER A 14 10.35 8.60 18.07
N PHE A 15 10.04 7.38 17.61
CA PHE A 15 9.30 7.12 16.38
C PHE A 15 7.84 7.57 16.49
N ASP A 16 7.17 7.27 17.61
CA ASP A 16 5.79 7.68 17.87
C ASP A 16 5.70 9.21 17.94
N SER A 17 6.67 9.86 18.60
CA SER A 17 6.79 11.32 18.58
C SER A 17 6.94 11.88 17.15
N TRP A 18 7.68 11.19 16.28
CA TRP A 18 7.79 11.56 14.87
C TRP A 18 6.45 11.37 14.14
N VAL A 19 5.76 10.25 14.33
CA VAL A 19 4.43 9.96 13.72
C VAL A 19 3.42 11.04 14.10
N GLU A 20 3.36 11.42 15.38
CA GLU A 20 2.45 12.48 15.88
C GLU A 20 2.73 13.85 15.24
N SER A 21 3.94 14.09 14.76
CA SER A 21 4.30 15.33 14.06
C SER A 21 3.96 15.32 12.56
N GLN A 22 3.55 14.18 11.99
CA GLN A 22 3.19 14.07 10.58
C GLN A 22 1.73 14.46 10.33
N SER A 23 1.48 15.10 9.18
CA SER A 23 0.13 15.47 8.73
C SER A 23 -0.52 14.45 7.80
N MET A 24 0.16 13.33 7.51
CA MET A 24 -0.32 12.31 6.57
C MET A 24 -1.09 11.21 7.28
N GLU A 25 -1.97 10.53 6.55
CA GLU A 25 -2.66 9.34 7.06
C GLU A 25 -1.67 8.24 7.46
N SER A 26 -1.95 7.58 8.59
CA SER A 26 -1.06 6.58 9.19
C SER A 26 -0.65 5.43 8.26
N TYR A 27 -1.52 5.04 7.31
CA TYR A 27 -1.21 3.96 6.38
C TYR A 27 -0.19 4.37 5.31
N TRP A 28 0.04 5.67 5.08
CA TRP A 28 1.13 6.14 4.23
C TRP A 28 2.49 6.15 4.93
N LEU A 29 2.49 6.12 6.26
CA LEU A 29 3.71 6.17 7.05
C LEU A 29 4.33 4.76 7.17
N PRO A 30 5.66 4.67 7.26
CA PRO A 30 6.30 3.45 7.73
C PRO A 30 5.81 3.13 9.15
N LYS A 31 5.97 1.87 9.54
CA LYS A 31 5.91 1.45 10.93
C LYS A 31 7.31 1.57 11.51
N ASN A 32 7.39 1.68 12.83
CA ASN A 32 8.63 1.61 13.61
C ASN A 32 9.56 0.48 13.11
N ILE A 33 9.01 -0.70 12.84
CA ILE A 33 9.74 -1.89 12.43
C ILE A 33 10.42 -1.76 11.07
N ASP A 34 9.84 -0.96 10.17
CA ASP A 34 10.40 -0.72 8.86
C ASP A 34 11.68 0.10 8.97
N ILE A 35 11.66 1.13 9.83
CA ILE A 35 12.80 2.03 10.03
C ILE A 35 13.84 1.41 10.94
N ALA A 36 13.43 0.67 11.97
CA ALA A 36 14.35 -0.06 12.83
C ALA A 36 15.14 -1.13 12.07
N ALA A 37 14.63 -1.64 10.96
CA ALA A 37 15.32 -2.62 10.12
C ALA A 37 16.35 -1.97 9.17
N LEU A 38 16.43 -0.65 9.08
CA LEU A 38 17.42 0.07 8.27
C LEU A 38 18.64 0.44 9.11
N GLU A 39 19.81 0.53 8.47
CA GLU A 39 20.97 1.13 9.13
C GLU A 39 20.79 2.66 9.29
N PRO A 40 21.29 3.25 10.39
CA PRO A 40 22.06 2.63 11.48
C PRO A 40 21.19 2.00 12.59
N TYR A 41 19.87 2.12 12.52
CA TYR A 41 18.95 1.69 13.59
C TYR A 41 19.01 0.18 13.83
N ARG A 42 19.14 -0.61 12.77
CA ARG A 42 19.28 -2.07 12.82
C ARG A 42 20.42 -2.47 13.76
N SER A 43 21.60 -1.90 13.55
CA SER A 43 22.76 -2.13 14.40
C SER A 43 22.53 -1.65 15.84
N ILE A 44 22.01 -0.43 16.01
CA ILE A 44 21.86 0.20 17.33
C ILE A 44 20.85 -0.57 18.20
N VAL A 45 19.69 -0.89 17.64
CA VAL A 45 18.58 -1.53 18.36
C VAL A 45 18.89 -2.99 18.63
N PHE A 46 19.29 -3.75 17.60
CA PHE A 46 19.30 -5.21 17.69
C PHE A 46 20.68 -5.81 17.98
N MET A 47 21.78 -5.13 17.68
CA MET A 47 23.10 -5.72 17.90
C MET A 47 23.59 -5.48 19.34
N PRO A 48 24.18 -6.51 19.98
CA PRO A 48 24.90 -6.31 21.22
C PRO A 48 26.13 -5.45 20.94
N ALA A 49 26.09 -4.17 21.30
CA ALA A 49 27.28 -3.33 21.28
C ALA A 49 28.31 -3.96 22.24
N TRP A 50 29.51 -4.28 21.74
CA TRP A 50 30.52 -5.02 22.51
C TRP A 50 31.04 -4.24 23.73
N ASP A 51 30.86 -2.91 23.80
CA ASP A 51 31.49 -2.07 24.84
C ASP A 51 30.59 -0.97 25.45
N ALA A 52 29.30 -0.87 25.13
CA ALA A 52 28.47 0.21 25.67
C ALA A 52 27.72 -0.24 26.93
N ASP A 53 28.24 0.13 28.10
CA ASP A 53 27.47 0.24 29.36
C ASP A 53 26.43 1.38 29.33
N ASP A 54 26.34 2.09 28.21
CA ASP A 54 25.39 3.16 27.99
C ASP A 54 24.02 2.57 27.57
N THR A 55 23.12 2.44 28.54
CA THR A 55 21.72 2.08 28.31
C THR A 55 20.90 3.23 27.72
N THR A 56 21.47 4.44 27.67
CA THR A 56 20.79 5.64 27.17
C THR A 56 21.19 5.95 25.72
N VAL A 57 20.61 5.21 24.78
CA VAL A 57 20.68 5.56 23.36
C VAL A 57 19.65 6.65 23.07
N PHE A 58 20.09 7.77 22.51
CA PHE A 58 19.21 8.82 22.02
C PHE A 58 18.93 8.65 20.53
N PHE A 59 17.65 8.59 20.14
CA PHE A 59 17.22 8.53 18.75
C PHE A 59 16.73 9.91 18.30
N ASP A 60 17.55 10.57 17.48
CA ASP A 60 17.22 11.90 16.94
C ASP A 60 16.05 11.83 15.94
N ILE A 61 15.00 12.59 16.22
CA ILE A 61 13.78 12.68 15.40
C ILE A 61 14.09 13.13 13.97
N ASN A 62 15.05 14.05 13.76
CA ASN A 62 15.40 14.51 12.41
C ASN A 62 16.05 13.39 11.58
N SER A 63 16.80 12.50 12.24
CA SER A 63 17.37 11.33 11.61
C SER A 63 16.30 10.29 11.27
N ILE A 64 15.31 10.09 12.16
CA ILE A 64 14.14 9.26 11.88
C ILE A 64 13.37 9.80 10.69
N ASP A 65 13.12 11.11 10.64
CA ASP A 65 12.43 11.77 9.54
C ASP A 65 13.12 11.53 8.19
N ARG A 66 14.44 11.67 8.13
CA ARG A 66 15.22 11.40 6.90
C ARG A 66 15.11 9.94 6.47
N ALA A 67 15.22 9.00 7.42
CA ALA A 67 15.10 7.58 7.13
C ALA A 67 13.69 7.22 6.63
N ALA A 68 12.65 7.75 7.30
CA ALA A 68 11.27 7.55 6.91
C ALA A 68 10.95 8.13 5.53
N LYS A 69 11.41 9.35 5.23
CA LYS A 69 11.25 9.96 3.90
C LYS A 69 11.95 9.18 2.80
N THR A 70 13.14 8.66 3.09
CA THR A 70 13.88 7.81 2.15
C THR A 70 13.13 6.51 1.88
N TRP A 71 12.68 5.84 2.94
CA TRP A 71 11.87 4.63 2.85
C TRP A 71 10.57 4.84 2.05
N MET A 72 9.84 5.93 2.32
CA MET A 72 8.59 6.23 1.62
C MET A 72 8.82 6.51 0.13
N ARG A 73 9.94 7.16 -0.19
CA ARG A 73 10.36 7.42 -1.57
C ARG A 73 10.67 6.13 -2.30
N GLU A 74 11.48 5.25 -1.72
CA GLU A 74 11.83 3.96 -2.33
C GLU A 74 10.60 3.08 -2.57
N ARG A 75 9.66 3.07 -1.60
CA ARG A 75 8.36 2.41 -1.77
C ARG A 75 7.57 3.02 -2.93
N ASN A 76 7.48 4.34 -3.01
CA ASN A 76 6.74 5.02 -4.08
C ASN A 76 7.40 4.78 -5.45
N ASP A 77 8.73 4.80 -5.54
CA ASP A 77 9.48 4.52 -6.75
C ASP A 77 9.22 3.08 -7.23
N PHE A 78 9.22 2.11 -6.32
CA PHE A 78 8.86 0.73 -6.63
C PHE A 78 7.42 0.62 -7.15
N LEU A 79 6.44 1.14 -6.42
CA LEU A 79 5.03 1.07 -6.82
C LEU A 79 4.77 1.77 -8.15
N PHE A 80 5.42 2.91 -8.38
CA PHE A 80 5.37 3.61 -9.65
C PHE A 80 6.03 2.80 -10.76
N SER A 81 7.11 2.04 -10.48
CA SER A 81 7.78 1.20 -11.47
C SER A 81 6.89 0.08 -12.02
N LEU A 82 5.91 -0.39 -11.25
CA LEU A 82 4.94 -1.41 -11.67
C LEU A 82 3.95 -0.89 -12.72
N ILE A 83 3.76 0.43 -12.81
CA ILE A 83 2.78 1.04 -13.70
C ILE A 83 3.31 1.03 -15.15
N PRO A 84 2.50 0.60 -16.14
CA PRO A 84 2.86 0.66 -17.56
C PRO A 84 3.32 2.05 -18.02
N THR A 85 4.31 2.10 -18.90
CA THR A 85 4.95 3.34 -19.35
C THR A 85 3.99 4.36 -19.97
N ASP A 86 2.98 3.91 -20.71
CA ASP A 86 1.97 4.78 -21.32
C ASP A 86 1.08 5.45 -20.25
N ILE A 87 0.74 4.72 -19.19
CA ILE A 87 -0.01 5.25 -18.03
C ILE A 87 0.87 6.19 -17.21
N ARG A 88 2.13 5.81 -16.92
CA ARG A 88 3.09 6.69 -16.23
C ARG A 88 3.28 8.02 -16.93
N ASN A 89 3.37 8.02 -18.26
CA ASN A 89 3.49 9.24 -19.05
C ASN A 89 2.28 10.17 -18.91
N LYS A 90 1.08 9.63 -18.68
CA LYS A 90 -0.12 10.41 -18.39
C LYS A 90 -0.07 10.95 -16.95
N LEU A 91 0.29 10.10 -15.98
CA LEU A 91 0.42 10.49 -14.58
C LEU A 91 1.46 11.60 -14.37
N ASN A 92 2.60 11.53 -15.06
CA ASN A 92 3.64 12.56 -15.01
C ASN A 92 3.16 13.96 -15.43
N ARG A 93 2.03 14.08 -16.14
CA ARG A 93 1.44 15.39 -16.51
C ARG A 93 0.61 16.00 -15.39
N VAL A 94 0.13 15.18 -14.46
CA VAL A 94 -0.72 15.59 -13.33
C VAL A 94 -0.03 15.42 -11.99
N ALA A 95 1.15 14.80 -11.97
CA ALA A 95 1.87 14.50 -10.76
C ALA A 95 2.42 15.74 -10.08
N GLN A 96 2.35 15.71 -8.75
CA GLN A 96 3.01 16.67 -7.90
C GLN A 96 4.46 16.22 -7.65
N THR A 97 5.31 17.19 -7.34
CA THR A 97 6.66 16.93 -6.86
C THR A 97 6.79 17.40 -5.41
N ASP A 98 7.61 16.70 -4.63
CA ASP A 98 8.00 17.16 -3.30
C ASP A 98 8.93 18.40 -3.37
N ASP A 99 9.32 18.94 -2.22
CA ASP A 99 10.23 20.08 -2.11
C ASP A 99 11.62 19.82 -2.73
N GLU A 100 11.98 18.55 -2.94
CA GLU A 100 13.21 18.11 -3.61
C GLU A 100 13.02 17.91 -5.13
N GLY A 101 11.84 18.20 -5.66
CA GLY A 101 11.50 18.03 -7.07
C GLY A 101 11.26 16.57 -7.47
N LYS A 102 11.02 15.67 -6.52
CA LYS A 102 10.80 14.24 -6.78
C LYS A 102 9.32 13.91 -6.88
N PHE A 103 9.01 12.97 -7.78
CA PHE A 103 7.65 12.55 -8.06
C PHE A 103 6.95 12.01 -6.80
N ILE A 104 5.76 12.53 -6.53
CA ILE A 104 4.86 11.99 -5.51
C ILE A 104 3.80 11.15 -6.22
N LEU A 105 3.75 9.86 -5.88
CA LEU A 105 2.72 8.96 -6.39
C LEU A 105 1.34 9.46 -5.94
N PRO A 106 0.47 9.89 -6.87
CA PRO A 106 -0.82 10.43 -6.49
C PRO A 106 -1.75 9.32 -5.99
N ASP A 107 -2.57 9.61 -4.99
CA ASP A 107 -3.57 8.68 -4.44
C ASP A 107 -4.84 8.62 -5.33
N LEU A 108 -4.66 8.36 -6.62
CA LEU A 108 -5.78 8.32 -7.55
C LEU A 108 -6.58 7.04 -7.35
N ALA A 109 -7.92 7.16 -7.33
CA ALA A 109 -8.83 6.04 -7.17
C ALA A 109 -8.57 4.91 -8.19
N CYS A 110 -8.19 5.26 -9.41
CA CYS A 110 -8.02 4.30 -10.49
C CYS A 110 -6.73 3.47 -10.39
N LEU A 111 -5.76 3.84 -9.53
CA LEU A 111 -4.50 3.09 -9.40
C LEU A 111 -4.73 1.79 -8.63
N LEU A 112 -5.01 0.74 -9.40
CA LEU A 112 -5.34 -0.57 -8.90
C LEU A 112 -4.23 -1.58 -9.21
N PHE A 113 -3.93 -2.40 -8.21
CA PHE A 113 -2.92 -3.43 -8.26
C PHE A 113 -3.56 -4.78 -7.97
N SER A 114 -2.86 -5.85 -8.30
CA SER A 114 -3.28 -7.21 -7.97
C SER A 114 -2.09 -7.99 -7.45
N LYS A 115 -2.40 -9.02 -6.67
CA LYS A 115 -1.45 -10.04 -6.29
C LYS A 115 -1.93 -11.37 -6.88
N PRO A 116 -1.09 -12.11 -7.62
CA PRO A 116 -1.45 -13.43 -8.11
C PRO A 116 -1.62 -14.34 -6.90
N LYS A 117 -2.87 -14.67 -6.56
CA LYS A 117 -3.16 -15.65 -5.52
C LYS A 117 -2.91 -17.04 -6.08
N LYS A 118 -1.95 -17.78 -5.50
CA LYS A 118 -1.80 -19.22 -5.76
C LYS A 118 -3.12 -19.93 -5.43
N GLY A 119 -3.83 -20.39 -6.45
CA GLY A 119 -4.98 -21.29 -6.30
C GLY A 119 -6.35 -20.64 -6.01
N ARG A 120 -6.52 -19.32 -6.17
CA ARG A 120 -7.88 -18.72 -6.25
C ARG A 120 -8.18 -18.29 -7.68
N HIS A 121 -9.42 -18.51 -8.11
CA HIS A 121 -9.88 -18.25 -9.48
C HIS A 121 -10.14 -16.78 -9.80
N LEU A 122 -10.06 -15.86 -8.83
CA LEU A 122 -10.47 -14.47 -9.01
C LEU A 122 -9.40 -13.53 -8.43
N GLU A 123 -8.78 -12.74 -9.31
CA GLU A 123 -7.88 -11.65 -8.97
C GLU A 123 -8.67 -10.46 -8.43
N GLU A 124 -8.48 -10.15 -7.14
CA GLU A 124 -9.10 -8.96 -6.54
C GLU A 124 -8.21 -7.74 -6.77
N PRO A 125 -8.76 -6.62 -7.26
CA PRO A 125 -8.04 -5.36 -7.33
C PRO A 125 -7.85 -4.78 -5.93
N TYR A 126 -6.68 -4.22 -5.68
CA TYR A 126 -6.30 -3.52 -4.46
C TYR A 126 -5.98 -2.07 -4.79
N THR A 127 -6.52 -1.14 -4.00
CA THR A 127 -6.11 0.26 -4.07
C THR A 127 -4.70 0.43 -3.52
N LEU A 128 -4.07 1.56 -3.85
CA LEU A 128 -2.79 1.91 -3.27
C LEU A 128 -2.86 2.00 -1.72
N ALA A 129 -3.96 2.55 -1.19
CA ALA A 129 -4.21 2.56 0.24
C ALA A 129 -4.31 1.15 0.85
N ASP A 130 -4.95 0.19 0.16
CA ASP A 130 -5.03 -1.19 0.64
C ASP A 130 -3.66 -1.86 0.72
N ILE A 131 -2.81 -1.63 -0.28
CA ILE A 131 -1.43 -2.15 -0.33
C ILE A 131 -0.63 -1.61 0.86
N CYS A 132 -0.69 -0.30 1.09
CA CYS A 132 0.05 0.36 2.16
C CYS A 132 -0.50 0.01 3.56
N ARG A 133 -1.83 -0.07 3.71
CA ARG A 133 -2.52 -0.37 4.97
C ARG A 133 -2.34 -1.82 5.40
N HIS A 134 -2.59 -2.74 4.48
CA HIS A 134 -2.57 -4.17 4.77
C HIS A 134 -1.20 -4.80 4.57
N ARG A 135 -0.28 -4.09 3.90
CA ARG A 135 1.10 -4.53 3.66
C ARG A 135 1.11 -5.97 3.18
N LEU A 136 0.38 -6.26 2.10
CA LEU A 136 -0.17 -7.54 1.59
C LEU A 136 0.79 -8.78 1.46
N ILE A 137 1.74 -8.91 2.38
CA ILE A 137 2.80 -9.90 2.48
C ILE A 137 2.20 -11.19 3.06
N GLU A 138 2.43 -12.28 2.36
CA GLU A 138 2.25 -13.60 2.96
C GLU A 138 3.42 -13.86 3.90
N TRP A 139 3.10 -14.20 5.14
CA TRP A 139 4.02 -14.49 6.25
C TRP A 139 5.24 -15.35 5.89
N GLU A 140 5.13 -16.20 4.87
CA GLU A 140 6.10 -17.22 4.50
C GLU A 140 7.20 -16.74 3.53
N ALA A 141 6.97 -15.67 2.77
CA ALA A 141 7.90 -15.23 1.71
C ALA A 141 9.18 -14.53 2.24
N ASN A 142 9.20 -14.16 3.52
CA ASN A 142 10.24 -13.29 4.10
C ASN A 142 11.06 -13.97 5.20
N MET A 143 11.34 -15.28 5.06
CA MET A 143 12.28 -15.91 5.98
C MET A 143 13.67 -15.27 5.81
N PRO A 144 14.29 -14.79 6.89
CA PRO A 144 15.58 -14.11 6.82
C PRO A 144 16.70 -15.00 6.26
N GLU A 145 17.42 -14.50 5.26
CA GLU A 145 18.51 -15.23 4.59
C GLU A 145 19.79 -15.32 5.45
N SER A 146 20.05 -14.29 6.27
CA SER A 146 21.24 -14.22 7.11
C SER A 146 20.97 -14.66 8.56
N GLU A 147 22.01 -15.18 9.23
CA GLU A 147 21.96 -15.53 10.66
C GLU A 147 21.62 -14.31 11.53
N GLU A 148 22.10 -13.12 11.14
CA GLU A 148 21.80 -11.87 11.81
C GLU A 148 20.31 -11.52 11.73
N ASP A 149 19.71 -11.62 10.53
CA ASP A 149 18.28 -11.35 10.37
C ASP A 149 17.41 -12.38 11.11
N GLN A 150 17.88 -13.63 11.24
CA GLN A 150 17.22 -14.65 12.07
C GLN A 150 17.24 -14.26 13.56
N GLN A 151 18.35 -13.73 14.06
CA GLN A 151 18.47 -13.26 15.44
C GLN A 151 17.58 -12.03 15.69
N ILE A 152 17.56 -11.08 14.77
CA ILE A 152 16.67 -9.91 14.80
C ILE A 152 15.21 -10.36 14.84
N HIS A 153 14.82 -11.26 13.94
CA HIS A 153 13.47 -11.80 13.88
C HIS A 153 13.09 -12.57 15.17
N PHE A 154 14.04 -13.33 15.73
CA PHE A 154 13.85 -13.98 17.02
C PHE A 154 13.63 -12.96 18.15
N ALA A 155 14.41 -11.87 18.19
CA ALA A 155 14.26 -10.81 19.17
C ALA A 155 12.90 -10.12 19.06
N MET A 156 12.47 -9.80 17.83
CA MET A 156 11.15 -9.22 17.54
C MET A 156 10.01 -10.12 18.05
N ARG A 157 10.07 -11.43 17.77
CA ARG A 157 9.03 -12.40 18.14
C ARG A 157 8.90 -12.63 19.65
N ASN A 158 9.99 -12.51 20.40
CA ASN A 158 10.07 -12.94 21.81
C ASN A 158 9.99 -11.79 22.82
N GLY A 159 9.39 -10.65 22.47
CA GLY A 159 9.02 -9.63 23.47
C GLY A 159 9.32 -8.18 23.13
N ILE A 160 9.54 -7.87 21.86
CA ILE A 160 9.85 -6.50 21.42
C ILE A 160 8.70 -5.93 20.57
N CYS A 161 8.16 -6.70 19.62
CA CYS A 161 7.06 -6.28 18.76
C CYS A 161 5.92 -7.28 18.80
N SER A 162 4.77 -6.92 18.21
CA SER A 162 3.73 -7.91 17.93
C SER A 162 4.34 -9.05 17.10
N PRO A 163 4.01 -10.33 17.39
CA PRO A 163 4.54 -11.45 16.60
C PRO A 163 4.17 -11.31 15.11
N TYR A 164 3.13 -10.55 14.79
CA TYR A 164 2.62 -10.28 13.45
C TYR A 164 3.28 -9.08 12.74
N GLU A 165 4.15 -8.32 13.43
CA GLU A 165 4.83 -7.17 12.84
C GLU A 165 6.15 -7.58 12.18
N ARG A 166 6.34 -7.12 10.95
CA ARG A 166 7.54 -7.35 10.14
C ARG A 166 7.83 -6.10 9.31
N PRO A 167 9.12 -5.84 9.02
CA PRO A 167 9.49 -4.86 8.01
C PRO A 167 8.79 -5.21 6.69
N TRP A 168 8.15 -4.21 6.09
CA TRP A 168 7.56 -4.37 4.77
C TRP A 168 8.69 -4.43 3.74
N LYS A 169 8.85 -5.59 3.11
CA LYS A 169 9.74 -5.80 1.95
C LYS A 169 8.87 -5.85 0.70
N TRP A 170 8.69 -4.71 0.03
CA TRP A 170 7.81 -4.60 -1.15
C TRP A 170 8.49 -5.00 -2.46
N ASP A 171 9.82 -4.97 -2.52
CA ASP A 171 10.64 -5.17 -3.71
C ASP A 171 11.05 -6.62 -3.95
N LEU A 172 10.48 -7.57 -3.20
CA LEU A 172 10.80 -8.98 -3.37
C LEU A 172 10.09 -9.54 -4.60
N ASP A 173 10.84 -10.25 -5.45
CA ASP A 173 10.31 -10.93 -6.63
C ASP A 173 9.12 -11.86 -6.28
N ASP A 174 9.16 -12.51 -5.11
CA ASP A 174 8.10 -13.39 -4.62
C ASP A 174 6.85 -12.66 -4.11
N PHE A 175 6.90 -11.34 -3.92
CA PHE A 175 5.73 -10.56 -3.49
C PHE A 175 4.62 -10.58 -4.54
N GLY A 176 5.00 -10.63 -5.83
CA GLY A 176 4.10 -10.76 -6.96
C GLY A 176 3.12 -9.58 -7.12
N LEU A 177 3.35 -8.44 -6.47
CA LEU A 177 2.47 -7.29 -6.67
C LEU A 177 2.65 -6.76 -8.10
N GLU A 178 1.55 -6.66 -8.82
CA GLU A 178 1.51 -6.21 -10.20
C GLU A 178 0.48 -5.10 -10.37
N PHE A 179 0.71 -4.21 -11.32
CA PHE A 179 -0.29 -3.21 -11.70
C PHE A 179 -1.41 -3.85 -12.50
N ASN A 180 -2.66 -3.71 -12.04
CA ASN A 180 -3.79 -4.33 -12.70
C ASN A 180 -4.33 -3.39 -13.78
N THR A 181 -3.78 -3.51 -14.99
CA THR A 181 -4.13 -2.65 -16.13
C THR A 181 -5.61 -2.74 -16.49
N ARG A 182 -6.22 -3.92 -16.40
CA ARG A 182 -7.67 -4.11 -16.66
C ARG A 182 -8.51 -3.38 -15.62
N ALA A 183 -8.22 -3.58 -14.34
CA ALA A 183 -8.90 -2.89 -13.24
C ALA A 183 -8.76 -1.38 -13.36
N TYR A 184 -7.57 -0.88 -13.71
CA TYR A 184 -7.32 0.54 -13.94
C TYR A 184 -8.29 1.13 -14.97
N TYR A 185 -8.39 0.55 -16.16
CA TYR A 185 -9.28 1.10 -17.20
C TYR A 185 -10.76 1.02 -16.79
N ILE A 186 -11.20 -0.08 -16.18
CA ILE A 186 -12.58 -0.19 -15.67
C ILE A 186 -12.83 0.88 -14.59
N ALA A 187 -11.89 1.11 -13.68
CA ALA A 187 -12.00 2.14 -12.66
C ALA A 187 -12.08 3.54 -13.29
N GLN A 188 -11.31 3.82 -14.35
CA GLN A 188 -11.42 5.10 -15.08
C GLN A 188 -12.82 5.30 -15.66
N GLU A 189 -13.38 4.27 -16.27
CA GLU A 189 -14.74 4.32 -16.83
C GLU A 189 -15.80 4.54 -15.74
N VAL A 190 -15.68 3.85 -14.60
CA VAL A 190 -16.56 4.05 -13.44
C VAL A 190 -16.46 5.48 -12.92
N VAL A 191 -15.26 6.02 -12.76
CA VAL A 191 -15.04 7.41 -12.35
C VAL A 191 -15.69 8.39 -13.33
N GLN A 192 -15.50 8.18 -14.63
CA GLN A 192 -16.09 9.03 -15.67
C GLN A 192 -17.63 8.95 -15.68
N PHE A 193 -18.18 7.75 -15.46
CA PHE A 193 -19.62 7.55 -15.32
C PHE A 193 -20.21 8.35 -14.15
N LEU A 194 -19.46 8.48 -13.06
CA LEU A 194 -19.82 9.32 -11.92
C LEU A 194 -19.64 10.83 -12.17
N GLY A 195 -19.20 11.23 -13.37
CA GLY A 195 -18.97 12.62 -13.75
C GLY A 195 -17.68 13.21 -13.17
N LEU A 196 -16.73 12.37 -12.77
CA LEU A 196 -15.45 12.76 -12.17
C LEU A 196 -14.29 12.60 -13.16
N ASP A 197 -13.16 13.27 -12.91
CA ASP A 197 -11.95 13.14 -13.72
C ASP A 197 -11.02 12.06 -13.13
N PRO A 198 -10.74 10.96 -13.86
CA PRO A 198 -9.89 9.86 -13.40
C PRO A 198 -8.41 10.22 -13.18
N PHE A 199 -7.97 11.40 -13.62
CA PHE A 199 -6.61 11.89 -13.40
C PHE A 199 -6.48 12.85 -12.22
N THR A 200 -7.59 13.18 -11.54
CA THR A 200 -7.58 14.06 -10.37
C THR A 200 -8.33 13.51 -9.16
N VAL A 201 -9.29 12.60 -9.36
CA VAL A 201 -10.09 12.04 -8.25
C VAL A 201 -9.21 11.18 -7.33
N SER A 202 -9.21 11.49 -6.04
CA SER A 202 -8.54 10.65 -5.04
C SER A 202 -9.39 9.45 -4.64
N LEU A 203 -8.77 8.48 -3.96
CA LEU A 203 -9.51 7.38 -3.35
C LEU A 203 -10.55 7.88 -2.33
N SER A 204 -10.18 8.85 -1.48
CA SER A 204 -11.12 9.43 -0.50
C SER A 204 -12.29 10.11 -1.20
N ASP A 205 -12.04 10.86 -2.28
CA ASP A 205 -13.11 11.56 -3.00
C ASP A 205 -14.16 10.57 -3.52
N ILE A 206 -13.75 9.45 -4.11
CA ILE A 206 -14.70 8.46 -4.65
C ILE A 206 -15.36 7.61 -3.56
N GLU A 207 -14.72 7.40 -2.41
CA GLU A 207 -15.30 6.65 -1.30
C GLU A 207 -16.45 7.41 -0.61
N GLU A 208 -16.45 8.74 -0.69
CA GLU A 208 -17.57 9.58 -0.25
C GLU A 208 -18.81 9.45 -1.16
N TYR A 209 -18.65 8.98 -2.40
CA TYR A 209 -19.76 8.69 -3.30
C TYR A 209 -20.45 7.38 -2.89
N HIS A 210 -21.46 7.50 -2.02
CA HIS A 210 -22.37 6.41 -1.69
C HIS A 210 -23.50 6.32 -2.71
N LEU A 211 -23.19 5.80 -3.91
CA LEU A 211 -24.19 5.53 -4.94
C LEU A 211 -24.36 4.03 -5.14
N ASP A 212 -25.62 3.61 -5.10
CA ASP A 212 -26.02 2.26 -5.46
C ASP A 212 -25.92 2.11 -6.98
N MET A 213 -24.87 1.44 -7.44
CA MET A 213 -24.67 1.16 -8.84
C MET A 213 -25.13 -0.26 -9.17
N SER A 214 -25.75 -0.43 -10.34
CA SER A 214 -26.13 -1.75 -10.84
C SER A 214 -25.62 -1.97 -12.25
N CYS A 215 -25.09 -3.17 -12.52
CA CYS A 215 -24.69 -3.58 -13.85
C CYS A 215 -25.94 -3.88 -14.71
N VAL A 216 -26.13 -3.10 -15.77
CA VAL A 216 -27.26 -3.19 -16.70
C VAL A 216 -27.21 -4.51 -17.48
N GLY A 217 -26.03 -4.97 -17.88
CA GLY A 217 -25.85 -6.25 -18.58
C GLY A 217 -26.34 -7.43 -17.74
N CYS A 218 -25.94 -7.49 -16.47
CA CYS A 218 -26.43 -8.53 -15.56
C CYS A 218 -27.92 -8.39 -15.25
N PHE A 219 -28.44 -7.17 -15.13
CA PHE A 219 -29.87 -6.98 -14.93
C PHE A 219 -30.69 -7.51 -16.12
N ARG A 220 -30.26 -7.23 -17.36
CA ARG A 220 -30.92 -7.71 -18.59
C ARG A 220 -30.89 -9.23 -18.70
N TYR A 221 -29.78 -9.88 -18.35
CA TYR A 221 -29.61 -11.32 -18.51
C TYR A 221 -30.26 -12.15 -17.37
N TRP A 222 -30.22 -11.64 -16.13
CA TRP A 222 -30.67 -12.38 -14.94
C TRP A 222 -32.00 -11.86 -14.34
N GLY A 223 -32.68 -10.93 -15.01
CA GLY A 223 -34.10 -10.62 -14.85
C GLY A 223 -34.56 -9.86 -13.60
N CYS A 224 -33.82 -9.89 -12.49
CA CYS A 224 -34.12 -9.10 -11.27
C CYS A 224 -33.10 -9.28 -10.12
N ILE A 225 -32.09 -10.14 -10.30
CA ILE A 225 -31.00 -10.36 -9.32
C ILE A 225 -29.74 -9.61 -9.78
N GLY A 226 -29.90 -8.41 -10.33
CA GLY A 226 -28.77 -7.52 -10.55
C GLY A 226 -28.21 -7.17 -9.17
N ARG A 227 -26.99 -7.64 -8.85
CA ARG A 227 -26.34 -7.24 -7.60
C ARG A 227 -26.24 -5.73 -7.60
N VAL A 228 -26.88 -5.09 -6.62
CA VAL A 228 -26.63 -3.69 -6.32
C VAL A 228 -25.27 -3.67 -5.64
N HIS A 229 -24.33 -2.95 -6.24
CA HIS A 229 -23.03 -2.74 -5.67
C HIS A 229 -23.04 -1.39 -4.97
N THR A 230 -22.88 -1.43 -3.66
CA THR A 230 -22.88 -0.24 -2.80
C THR A 230 -21.51 0.46 -2.76
N ARG A 231 -20.49 -0.14 -3.40
CA ARG A 231 -19.12 0.37 -3.46
C ARG A 231 -18.62 0.31 -4.89
N TRP A 232 -17.99 1.39 -5.35
CA TRP A 232 -17.42 1.49 -6.70
C TRP A 232 -16.41 0.36 -7.00
N ILE A 233 -15.56 0.01 -6.03
CA ILE A 233 -14.57 -1.07 -6.21
C ILE A 233 -15.24 -2.42 -6.45
N SER A 234 -16.44 -2.64 -5.89
CA SER A 234 -17.20 -3.87 -6.12
C SER A 234 -17.73 -3.95 -7.55
N ILE A 235 -17.97 -2.82 -8.21
CA ILE A 235 -18.30 -2.78 -9.64
C ILE A 235 -17.06 -3.09 -10.46
N VAL A 236 -15.91 -2.51 -10.12
CA VAL A 236 -14.66 -2.83 -10.81
C VAL A 236 -14.36 -4.32 -10.75
N THR A 237 -14.40 -4.92 -9.56
CA THR A 237 -14.24 -6.37 -9.37
C THR A 237 -15.29 -7.17 -10.14
N HIS A 238 -16.54 -6.71 -10.20
CA HIS A 238 -17.59 -7.38 -10.95
C HIS A 238 -17.30 -7.39 -12.45
N GLU A 239 -16.99 -6.23 -13.03
CA GLU A 239 -16.64 -6.09 -14.45
C GLU A 239 -15.41 -6.91 -14.82
N MET A 240 -14.39 -6.95 -13.96
CA MET A 240 -13.20 -7.78 -14.18
C MET A 240 -13.50 -9.28 -14.31
N HIS A 241 -14.56 -9.77 -13.66
CA HIS A 241 -14.82 -11.21 -13.53
C HIS A 241 -15.99 -11.73 -14.34
N TYR A 242 -16.96 -10.87 -14.65
CA TYR A 242 -18.22 -11.29 -15.25
C TYR A 242 -18.45 -10.72 -16.65
N HIS A 243 -17.68 -9.71 -17.06
CA HIS A 243 -17.81 -9.06 -18.36
C HIS A 243 -16.45 -9.06 -19.06
N ASP A 244 -16.29 -9.95 -20.03
CA ASP A 244 -15.25 -9.84 -21.05
C ASP A 244 -15.86 -9.09 -22.25
N ASP A 245 -15.24 -7.98 -22.61
CA ASP A 245 -15.34 -7.32 -23.92
C ASP A 245 -16.72 -6.77 -24.37
N GLY A 246 -16.88 -5.45 -24.17
CA GLY A 246 -17.28 -4.52 -25.24
C GLY A 246 -18.72 -4.48 -25.75
N ASP A 247 -19.59 -5.43 -25.39
CA ASP A 247 -20.94 -5.50 -25.99
C ASP A 247 -21.88 -4.36 -25.58
N ILE A 248 -21.57 -3.64 -24.50
CA ILE A 248 -22.38 -2.52 -24.01
C ILE A 248 -21.50 -1.25 -23.97
N PRO A 249 -21.94 -0.14 -24.62
CA PRO A 249 -21.29 1.16 -24.49
C PRO A 249 -21.10 1.54 -23.02
N MET A 250 -19.96 2.16 -22.70
CA MET A 250 -19.58 2.49 -21.31
C MET A 250 -20.72 3.19 -20.55
N GLU A 251 -21.34 4.19 -21.18
CA GLU A 251 -22.44 4.98 -20.66
C GLU A 251 -23.72 4.18 -20.38
N GLU A 252 -23.84 2.97 -20.93
CA GLU A 252 -24.98 2.07 -20.74
C GLU A 252 -24.66 0.88 -19.83
N ARG A 253 -23.41 0.71 -19.38
CA ARG A 253 -23.01 -0.45 -18.57
C ARG A 253 -23.61 -0.43 -17.18
N TRP A 254 -23.74 0.77 -16.60
CA TRP A 254 -24.19 0.95 -15.23
C TRP A 254 -25.38 1.89 -15.15
N SER A 255 -26.18 1.71 -14.10
CA SER A 255 -27.20 2.68 -13.70
C SER A 255 -27.09 2.93 -12.21
N THR A 256 -27.33 4.18 -11.82
CA THR A 256 -27.47 4.61 -10.43
C THR A 256 -28.93 4.58 -10.02
N ARG A 257 -29.21 4.19 -8.78
CA ARG A 257 -30.56 4.27 -8.19
C ARG A 257 -30.72 5.48 -7.27
#